data_AF-A0A7S2V3N6-F1
#
_entry.id   AF-A0A7S2V3N6-F1
#
_cell.length_a   1.000
_cell.length_b   1.000
_cell.length_c   1.000
_cell.angle_alpha   90.00
_cell.angle_beta   90.00
_cell.angle_gamma   90.00
#
_symmetry.space_group_name_H-M   'P 1'
#
loop_
_entity.id
_entity.type
_entity.pdbx_description
1 polymer ?
#
loop_
_entity_poly.entity_id
_entity_poly.type
_entity_poly.pdbx_seq_one_letter_code
_entity_poly.pdbx_strand_id
1 'polypeptide(L)'
;MAFTKKFLLFIALAAHVNAFISSVRKVVPQSTTFCGVHGITMGMDRQAFLGVAAASLPILVANPMKSMGAKLEYLAEPTEEFKALEEKNAAFKQKQIAVKKLFREQLDKLAAASSEAELVDAIDSLADLVLQEQGLPAGLKKEALVKEIRVSKSKFTTSGLWTTLVERSYQELNAEIRRQQTPINKDTSNPL
;
A
#
# COMPACT_ATOMS: atom_id res chain seq x y z
N MET A 1 -22.87 17.07 52.97
CA MET A 1 -23.44 16.21 51.91
C MET A 1 -23.78 17.06 50.68
N ALA A 2 -22.79 17.46 49.87
CA ALA A 2 -23.00 18.38 48.75
C ALA A 2 -22.17 18.02 47.50
N PHE A 3 -21.87 16.73 47.29
CA PHE A 3 -20.97 16.29 46.21
C PHE A 3 -21.65 15.44 45.12
N THR A 4 -22.91 15.04 45.30
CA THR A 4 -23.57 14.08 44.39
C THR A 4 -24.43 14.72 43.29
N LYS A 5 -24.75 16.02 43.37
CA LYS A 5 -25.62 16.67 42.37
C LYS A 5 -24.91 17.11 41.09
N LYS A 6 -23.58 17.31 41.10
CA LYS A 6 -22.83 17.77 39.91
C LYS A 6 -22.52 16.64 38.90
N PHE A 7 -22.56 15.37 39.33
CA PHE A 7 -22.21 14.24 38.46
C PHE A 7 -23.36 13.83 37.51
N LEU A 8 -24.61 14.11 37.89
CA LEU A 8 -25.79 13.75 37.07
C LEU A 8 -26.10 14.75 35.94
N LEU A 9 -25.53 15.96 35.98
CA LEU A 9 -25.74 16.97 34.93
C LEU A 9 -24.84 16.77 33.70
N PHE A 10 -23.78 15.96 33.80
CA PHE A 10 -22.85 15.72 32.69
C PHE A 10 -23.31 14.61 31.73
N ILE A 11 -24.18 13.69 32.17
CA ILE A 11 -24.65 12.58 31.32
C ILE A 11 -25.78 13.04 30.36
N ALA A 12 -26.51 14.11 30.68
CA ALA A 12 -27.63 14.59 29.87
C ALA A 12 -27.24 15.36 28.60
N LEU A 13 -25.97 15.79 28.44
CA LEU A 13 -25.52 16.55 27.26
C LEU A 13 -24.99 15.67 26.12
N ALA A 14 -24.80 14.36 26.32
CA ALA A 14 -24.26 13.46 25.30
C ALA A 14 -25.33 12.92 24.32
N ALA A 15 -26.62 13.13 24.59
CA ALA A 15 -27.71 12.55 23.80
C ALA A 15 -28.26 13.45 22.68
N HIS A 16 -27.79 14.70 22.54
CA HIS A 16 -28.36 15.67 21.58
C HIS A 16 -27.51 15.96 20.33
N VAL A 17 -26.32 15.38 20.18
CA VAL A 17 -25.46 15.65 19.01
C VAL A 17 -25.68 14.65 17.85
N ASN A 18 -26.40 13.54 18.08
CA ASN A 18 -26.56 12.48 17.08
C ASN A 18 -27.75 12.64 16.11
N ALA A 19 -28.45 13.77 16.10
CA ALA A 19 -29.65 13.98 15.28
C ALA A 19 -29.54 15.09 14.21
N PHE A 20 -28.34 15.64 13.95
CA PHE A 20 -28.16 16.78 13.04
C PHE A 20 -27.33 16.48 11.77
N ILE A 21 -27.23 15.22 11.33
CA ILE A 21 -26.46 14.86 10.11
C ILE A 21 -27.35 14.26 8.99
N SER A 22 -28.67 14.14 9.19
CA SER A 22 -29.57 13.53 8.18
C SER A 22 -30.32 14.52 7.27
N SER A 23 -30.08 15.84 7.37
CA SER A 23 -30.96 16.85 6.73
C SER A 23 -30.27 17.82 5.76
N VAL A 24 -29.29 17.39 4.96
CA VAL A 24 -28.85 18.16 3.78
C VAL A 24 -28.41 17.23 2.65
N ARG A 25 -29.34 16.83 1.79
CA ARG A 25 -29.10 16.60 0.34
C ARG A 25 -30.42 16.38 -0.37
N LYS A 26 -30.95 17.46 -0.93
CA LYS A 26 -32.01 17.42 -1.93
C LYS A 26 -31.64 18.35 -3.09
N VAL A 27 -31.49 17.71 -4.27
CA VAL A 27 -31.80 18.17 -5.64
C VAL A 27 -30.82 19.23 -6.23
N VAL A 28 -30.22 19.04 -7.42
CA VAL A 28 -30.76 19.33 -8.78
C VAL A 28 -29.71 18.92 -9.86
N PRO A 29 -30.11 18.63 -11.13
CA PRO A 29 -29.48 17.69 -12.07
C PRO A 29 -28.75 18.35 -13.26
N GLN A 30 -28.06 17.54 -14.09
CA GLN A 30 -27.84 17.88 -15.51
C GLN A 30 -27.96 16.65 -16.42
N SER A 31 -28.72 16.86 -17.50
CA SER A 31 -29.06 15.93 -18.56
C SER A 31 -28.04 16.01 -19.71
N THR A 32 -27.70 14.82 -20.22
CA THR A 32 -27.33 14.43 -21.60
C THR A 32 -27.00 15.49 -22.66
N THR A 33 -25.82 15.35 -23.28
CA THR A 33 -25.70 15.29 -24.76
C THR A 33 -24.50 14.44 -25.20
N PHE A 34 -24.76 13.66 -26.25
CA PHE A 34 -23.93 12.67 -26.94
C PHE A 34 -23.25 13.31 -28.18
N CYS A 35 -22.01 12.92 -28.52
CA CYS A 35 -21.48 12.66 -29.89
C CYS A 35 -19.94 12.59 -29.94
N GLY A 36 -19.39 11.62 -30.70
CA GLY A 36 -18.04 11.65 -31.30
C GLY A 36 -16.98 10.73 -30.64
N VAL A 37 -16.84 9.44 -31.00
CA VAL A 37 -16.05 8.88 -32.14
C VAL A 37 -14.56 8.59 -31.79
N HIS A 38 -14.26 7.28 -31.72
CA HIS A 38 -13.00 6.54 -31.92
C HIS A 38 -11.87 6.56 -30.86
N GLY A 39 -11.58 5.37 -30.31
CA GLY A 39 -10.35 5.08 -29.57
C GLY A 39 -10.41 3.79 -28.77
N ILE A 40 -10.15 2.66 -29.44
CA ILE A 40 -10.09 1.29 -28.91
C ILE A 40 -9.05 1.17 -27.80
N THR A 41 -9.41 0.72 -26.58
CA THR A 41 -8.66 -0.30 -25.82
C THR A 41 -9.63 -0.99 -24.84
N MET A 42 -9.64 -2.33 -24.90
CA MET A 42 -10.56 -3.18 -24.17
C MET A 42 -10.21 -3.23 -22.67
N GLY A 43 -11.14 -2.80 -21.82
CA GLY A 43 -11.21 -3.23 -20.43
C GLY A 43 -11.81 -4.63 -20.37
N MET A 44 -11.01 -5.63 -19.98
CA MET A 44 -11.51 -6.97 -19.66
C MET A 44 -12.01 -6.97 -18.21
N ASP A 45 -13.33 -6.91 -18.06
CA ASP A 45 -14.03 -7.18 -16.81
C ASP A 45 -13.92 -8.67 -16.43
N ARG A 46 -13.62 -8.92 -15.15
CA ARG A 46 -13.41 -10.25 -14.56
C ARG A 46 -14.70 -10.96 -14.11
N GLN A 47 -15.85 -10.64 -14.69
CA GLN A 47 -17.14 -11.18 -14.22
C GLN A 47 -18.05 -11.65 -15.37
N ALA A 48 -17.64 -12.67 -16.13
CA ALA A 48 -18.54 -13.36 -17.05
C ALA A 48 -18.04 -14.77 -17.47
N PHE A 49 -17.66 -15.63 -16.52
CA PHE A 49 -17.23 -17.01 -16.88
C PHE A 49 -17.87 -18.12 -16.03
N LEU A 50 -19.14 -17.98 -15.68
CA LEU A 50 -19.93 -19.09 -15.14
C LEU A 50 -21.32 -19.07 -15.77
N GLY A 51 -21.48 -19.74 -16.91
CA GLY A 51 -22.81 -20.01 -17.43
C GLY A 51 -22.90 -20.23 -18.94
N VAL A 52 -22.27 -21.28 -19.48
CA VAL A 52 -22.78 -21.96 -20.68
C VAL A 52 -22.45 -23.45 -20.57
N ALA A 53 -23.45 -24.23 -20.16
CA ALA A 53 -23.51 -25.66 -20.40
C ALA A 53 -24.40 -25.88 -21.64
N ALA A 54 -23.83 -26.40 -22.74
CA ALA A 54 -24.47 -27.33 -23.69
C ALA A 54 -23.70 -27.41 -25.04
N ALA A 55 -23.29 -28.64 -25.36
CA ALA A 55 -23.25 -29.26 -26.69
C ALA A 55 -22.36 -28.68 -27.82
N SER A 56 -21.18 -29.30 -28.02
CA SER A 56 -20.80 -29.97 -29.29
C SER A 56 -19.39 -30.58 -29.22
N LEU A 57 -19.34 -31.93 -29.25
CA LEU A 57 -18.20 -32.74 -29.75
C LEU A 57 -18.25 -32.75 -31.30
N PRO A 58 -17.26 -33.27 -32.07
CA PRO A 58 -15.86 -33.69 -31.82
C PRO A 58 -14.86 -33.23 -32.92
N ILE A 59 -13.54 -33.18 -32.67
CA ILE A 59 -12.51 -33.67 -33.63
C ILE A 59 -11.33 -34.24 -32.82
N LEU A 60 -11.21 -35.56 -32.82
CA LEU A 60 -9.98 -36.27 -32.50
C LEU A 60 -8.93 -35.96 -33.58
N VAL A 61 -7.87 -35.23 -33.22
CA VAL A 61 -6.57 -35.40 -33.90
C VAL A 61 -5.70 -36.21 -32.95
N ALA A 62 -5.73 -37.53 -33.17
CA ALA A 62 -4.82 -38.46 -32.55
C ALA A 62 -3.41 -38.21 -33.09
N ASN A 63 -2.65 -37.33 -32.44
CA ASN A 63 -1.20 -37.40 -32.52
C ASN A 63 -0.76 -38.57 -31.62
N PRO A 64 -0.08 -39.61 -32.14
CA PRO A 64 0.62 -40.55 -31.29
C PRO A 64 1.79 -39.81 -30.64
N MET A 65 1.54 -39.14 -29.51
CA MET A 65 2.60 -38.77 -28.59
C MET A 65 3.17 -40.09 -28.08
N LYS A 66 4.34 -40.42 -28.66
CA LYS A 66 5.19 -41.51 -28.26
C LYS A 66 5.39 -41.45 -26.76
N SER A 67 4.71 -42.37 -26.08
CA SER A 67 4.87 -42.70 -24.68
C SER A 67 6.35 -42.99 -24.39
N MET A 68 6.91 -42.19 -23.47
CA MET A 68 7.68 -42.66 -22.32
C MET A 68 8.73 -43.77 -22.59
N GLY A 69 9.96 -43.35 -22.85
CA GLY A 69 11.13 -44.25 -22.91
C GLY A 69 12.48 -43.61 -22.58
N ALA A 70 12.51 -42.38 -22.06
CA ALA A 70 13.73 -41.74 -21.57
C ALA A 70 13.41 -41.02 -20.26
N LYS A 71 13.14 -41.81 -19.22
CA LYS A 71 13.03 -41.32 -17.85
C LYS A 71 14.44 -41.15 -17.27
N LEU A 72 14.71 -39.94 -16.79
CA LEU A 72 15.27 -39.67 -15.46
C LEU A 72 16.72 -40.09 -15.18
N GLU A 73 17.68 -39.25 -15.56
CA GLU A 73 18.93 -39.18 -14.78
C GLU A 73 19.51 -37.76 -14.70
N TYR A 74 19.29 -36.94 -15.74
CA TYR A 74 19.82 -35.56 -15.80
C TYR A 74 18.96 -34.46 -15.12
N LEU A 75 17.89 -34.83 -14.40
CA LEU A 75 16.95 -33.88 -13.78
C LEU A 75 16.59 -34.23 -12.32
N ALA A 76 17.27 -35.22 -11.72
CA ALA A 76 16.82 -35.81 -10.45
C ALA A 76 17.40 -35.15 -9.19
N GLU A 77 18.53 -34.44 -9.28
CA GLU A 77 19.09 -33.73 -8.14
C GLU A 77 19.21 -32.25 -8.50
N PRO A 78 18.54 -31.34 -7.74
CA PRO A 78 18.82 -29.93 -7.86
C PRO A 78 20.31 -29.75 -7.61
N THR A 79 21.03 -29.21 -8.60
CA THR A 79 22.46 -28.95 -8.48
C THR A 79 22.71 -28.16 -7.19
N GLU A 80 23.84 -28.41 -6.53
CA GLU A 80 24.15 -27.74 -5.26
C GLU A 80 24.09 -26.20 -5.41
N GLU A 81 24.44 -25.70 -6.59
CA GLU A 81 24.30 -24.28 -6.95
C GLU A 81 22.84 -23.80 -6.94
N PHE A 82 21.90 -24.63 -7.42
CA PHE A 82 20.47 -24.30 -7.40
C PHE A 82 19.93 -24.24 -5.97
N LYS A 83 20.30 -25.20 -5.11
CA LYS A 83 19.90 -25.18 -3.69
C LYS A 83 20.45 -23.94 -2.97
N ALA A 84 21.71 -23.61 -3.21
CA ALA A 84 22.32 -22.41 -2.65
C ALA A 84 21.65 -21.11 -3.15
N LEU A 85 21.18 -21.07 -4.39
CA LEU A 85 20.41 -19.94 -4.93
C LEU A 85 19.00 -19.88 -4.35
N GLU A 86 18.32 -21.01 -4.17
CA GLU A 86 17.01 -21.07 -3.52
C GLU A 86 17.06 -20.60 -2.07
N GLU A 87 18.08 -21.02 -1.31
CA GLU A 87 18.31 -20.56 0.06
C GLU A 87 18.56 -19.06 0.12
N LYS A 88 19.39 -18.52 -0.77
CA LYS A 88 19.62 -17.06 -0.88
C LYS A 88 18.33 -16.31 -1.20
N ASN A 89 17.52 -16.82 -2.13
CA ASN A 89 16.24 -16.23 -2.49
C ASN A 89 15.24 -16.28 -1.34
N ALA A 90 15.19 -17.39 -0.60
CA ALA A 90 14.34 -17.53 0.58
C ALA A 90 14.76 -16.57 1.69
N ALA A 91 16.05 -16.50 2.00
CA ALA A 91 16.61 -15.57 2.98
C ALA A 91 16.33 -14.10 2.60
N PHE A 92 16.47 -13.75 1.32
CA PHE A 92 16.15 -12.41 0.83
C PHE A 92 14.66 -12.07 0.99
N LYS A 93 13.76 -13.00 0.63
CA LYS A 93 12.31 -12.83 0.82
C LYS A 93 11.96 -12.64 2.30
N GLN A 94 12.57 -13.43 3.20
CA GLN A 94 12.35 -13.31 4.64
C GLN A 94 12.81 -11.94 5.17
N LYS A 95 13.99 -11.45 4.76
CA LYS A 95 14.46 -10.10 5.10
C LYS A 95 13.48 -9.04 4.63
N GLN A 96 13.00 -9.11 3.40
CA GLN A 96 12.02 -8.15 2.89
C GLN A 96 10.70 -8.16 3.68
N ILE A 97 10.23 -9.34 4.09
CA ILE A 97 9.01 -9.46 4.91
C ILE A 97 9.22 -8.82 6.27
N ALA A 98 10.37 -9.05 6.91
CA ALA A 98 10.72 -8.45 8.20
C ALA A 98 10.75 -6.91 8.09
N VAL A 99 11.43 -6.37 7.09
CA VAL A 99 11.51 -4.92 6.84
C VAL A 99 10.11 -4.34 6.60
N LYS A 100 9.29 -4.97 5.75
CA LYS A 100 7.91 -4.52 5.52
C LYS A 100 7.07 -4.51 6.79
N LYS A 101 7.29 -5.47 7.68
CA LYS A 101 6.59 -5.53 8.96
C LYS A 101 6.98 -4.33 9.84
N LEU A 102 8.27 -4.02 9.95
CA LEU A 102 8.76 -2.85 10.69
C LEU A 102 8.19 -1.54 10.14
N PHE A 103 8.14 -1.39 8.80
CA PHE A 103 7.50 -0.23 8.17
C PHE A 103 6.02 -0.09 8.56
N ARG A 104 5.26 -1.19 8.56
CA ARG A 104 3.86 -1.16 8.98
C ARG A 104 3.69 -0.84 10.46
N GLU A 105 4.53 -1.41 11.32
CA GLU A 105 4.52 -1.10 12.75
C GLU A 105 4.74 0.39 13.01
N GLN A 106 5.61 1.06 12.25
CA GLN A 106 5.81 2.51 12.36
C GLN A 106 4.62 3.32 11.82
N LEU A 107 3.96 2.87 10.75
CA LEU A 107 2.73 3.49 10.26
C LEU A 107 1.57 3.35 11.26
N ASP A 108 1.46 2.19 11.91
CA ASP A 108 0.48 1.95 12.96
C ASP A 108 0.75 2.83 14.19
N LYS A 109 2.03 3.00 14.58
CA LYS A 109 2.43 3.96 15.63
C LYS A 109 2.07 5.40 15.27
N LEU A 110 2.33 5.81 14.02
CA LEU A 110 1.95 7.14 13.53
C LEU A 110 0.43 7.34 13.62
N ALA A 111 -0.37 6.32 13.30
CA ALA A 111 -1.82 6.40 13.40
C ALA A 111 -2.34 6.43 14.85
N ALA A 112 -1.60 5.85 15.79
CA ALA A 112 -1.94 5.79 17.22
C ALA A 112 -1.35 6.95 18.04
N ALA A 113 -0.43 7.73 17.47
CA ALA A 113 0.26 8.81 18.16
C ALA A 113 -0.72 9.84 18.72
N SER A 114 -0.50 10.24 19.97
CA SER A 114 -1.34 11.21 20.69
C SER A 114 -0.60 12.51 21.01
N SER A 115 0.73 12.50 20.91
CA SER A 115 1.58 13.68 21.10
C SER A 115 2.33 14.07 19.84
N GLU A 116 2.77 15.33 19.79
CA GLU A 116 3.61 15.86 18.72
C GLU A 116 4.96 15.14 18.64
N ALA A 117 5.59 14.86 19.79
CA ALA A 117 6.88 14.17 19.85
C ALA A 117 6.79 12.75 19.26
N GLU A 118 5.75 12.00 19.61
CA GLU A 118 5.51 10.66 19.06
C GLU A 118 5.30 10.67 17.53
N LEU A 119 4.67 11.72 17.01
CA LEU A 119 4.49 11.89 15.56
C LEU A 119 5.82 12.14 14.85
N VAL A 120 6.65 13.03 15.40
CA VAL A 120 7.98 13.32 14.85
C VAL A 120 8.83 12.05 14.88
N ASP A 121 8.93 11.40 16.03
CA ASP A 121 9.73 10.19 16.21
C ASP A 121 9.30 9.05 15.27
N ALA A 122 7.99 8.87 15.04
CA ALA A 122 7.48 7.86 14.13
C ALA A 122 7.83 8.16 12.66
N ILE A 123 7.78 9.44 12.25
CA ILE A 123 8.14 9.87 10.89
C ILE A 123 9.65 9.78 10.68
N ASP A 124 10.45 10.18 11.67
CA ASP A 124 11.91 10.11 11.60
C ASP A 124 12.38 8.65 11.61
N SER A 125 11.76 7.79 12.42
CA SER A 125 12.00 6.34 12.38
C SER A 125 11.69 5.72 11.00
N LEU A 126 10.68 6.23 10.29
CA LEU A 126 10.40 5.81 8.91
C LEU A 126 11.50 6.29 7.95
N ALA A 127 12.04 7.49 8.13
CA ALA A 127 13.14 8.01 7.31
C ALA A 127 14.43 7.20 7.54
N ASP A 128 14.73 6.85 8.79
CA ASP A 128 15.87 6.01 9.16
C ASP A 128 15.77 4.62 8.53
N LEU A 129 14.58 4.01 8.54
CA LEU A 129 14.37 2.71 7.87
C LEU A 129 14.58 2.80 6.36
N VAL A 130 14.16 3.90 5.70
CA VAL A 130 14.44 4.13 4.27
C VAL A 130 15.93 4.30 4.02
N LEU A 131 16.66 4.95 4.93
CA LEU A 131 18.10 5.17 4.82
C LEU A 131 18.88 3.86 5.03
N GLN A 132 18.50 3.06 6.02
CA GLN A 132 19.14 1.77 6.32
C GLN A 132 19.00 0.76 5.17
N GLU A 133 17.81 0.67 4.58
CA GLU A 133 17.52 -0.26 3.49
C GLU A 133 17.88 0.30 2.10
N GLN A 134 18.42 1.52 2.04
CA GLN A 134 18.77 2.22 0.79
C GLN A 134 17.57 2.36 -0.17
N GLY A 135 16.37 2.57 0.39
CA GLY A 135 15.16 2.75 -0.39
C GLY A 135 13.90 2.16 0.26
N LEU A 136 12.84 2.08 -0.55
CA LEU A 136 11.57 1.50 -0.12
C LEU A 136 11.56 -0.01 -0.34
N PRO A 137 10.93 -0.78 0.56
CA PRO A 137 10.83 -2.23 0.41
C PRO A 137 10.06 -2.59 -0.86
N ALA A 138 10.51 -3.63 -1.56
CA ALA A 138 9.96 -4.01 -2.85
C ALA A 138 8.43 -4.21 -2.82
N GLY A 139 7.71 -3.55 -3.73
CA GLY A 139 6.25 -3.60 -3.80
C GLY A 139 5.51 -2.56 -2.97
N LEU A 140 6.21 -1.76 -2.15
CA LEU A 140 5.64 -0.57 -1.51
C LEU A 140 5.95 0.67 -2.36
N LYS A 141 4.91 1.27 -2.95
CA LYS A 141 5.06 2.46 -3.79
C LYS A 141 5.10 3.71 -2.94
N LYS A 142 5.90 4.70 -3.35
CA LYS A 142 5.94 6.02 -2.71
C LYS A 142 4.55 6.66 -2.61
N GLU A 143 3.74 6.57 -3.66
CA GLU A 143 2.41 7.20 -3.62
C GLU A 143 1.49 6.58 -2.58
N ALA A 144 1.63 5.27 -2.30
CA ALA A 144 0.84 4.60 -1.28
C ALA A 144 1.20 5.11 0.12
N LEU A 145 2.50 5.17 0.43
CA LEU A 145 3.01 5.71 1.70
C LEU A 145 2.60 7.17 1.92
N VAL A 146 2.77 8.01 0.89
CA VAL A 146 2.38 9.42 0.94
C VAL A 146 0.87 9.59 1.12
N LYS A 147 0.05 8.73 0.49
CA LYS A 147 -1.42 8.76 0.69
C LYS A 147 -1.79 8.41 2.13
N GLU A 148 -1.16 7.41 2.71
CA GLU A 148 -1.41 6.99 4.09
C GLU A 148 -1.04 8.09 5.08
N ILE A 149 0.15 8.69 4.95
CA ILE A 149 0.56 9.81 5.78
C ILE A 149 -0.37 11.03 5.58
N ARG A 150 -0.86 11.28 4.35
CA ARG A 150 -1.85 12.35 4.11
C ARG A 150 -3.18 12.13 4.81
N VAL A 151 -3.63 10.87 4.92
CA VAL A 151 -4.84 10.52 5.68
C VAL A 151 -4.61 10.74 7.17
N SER A 152 -3.43 10.39 7.70
CA SER A 152 -3.09 10.70 9.09
C SER A 152 -2.98 12.21 9.32
N LYS A 153 -2.32 12.93 8.40
CA LYS A 153 -2.22 14.40 8.43
C LYS A 153 -3.59 15.07 8.50
N SER A 154 -4.56 14.66 7.69
CA SER A 154 -5.90 15.28 7.74
C SER A 154 -6.56 15.11 9.11
N LYS A 155 -6.41 13.94 9.75
CA LYS A 155 -6.91 13.70 11.11
C LYS A 155 -6.22 14.59 12.14
N PHE A 156 -4.89 14.68 12.10
CA PHE A 156 -4.10 15.45 13.06
C PHE A 156 -4.19 16.96 12.86
N THR A 157 -4.46 17.43 11.64
CA THR A 157 -4.75 18.84 11.38
C THR A 157 -6.05 19.27 12.06
N THR A 158 -7.08 18.40 12.07
CA THR A 158 -8.35 18.70 12.76
C THR A 158 -8.18 18.77 14.27
N SER A 159 -7.28 17.96 14.86
CA SER A 159 -6.97 18.00 16.29
C SER A 159 -5.93 19.07 16.67
N GLY A 160 -5.30 19.73 15.69
CA GLY A 160 -4.24 20.72 15.92
C GLY A 160 -2.88 20.13 16.31
N LEU A 161 -2.70 18.80 16.21
CA LEU A 161 -1.44 18.12 16.51
C LEU A 161 -0.42 18.21 15.37
N TRP A 162 -0.85 18.63 14.17
CA TRP A 162 0.04 18.78 13.01
C TRP A 162 0.78 20.13 13.03
N THR A 163 1.92 20.16 13.70
CA THR A 163 2.76 21.36 13.83
C THR A 163 3.76 21.51 12.67
N THR A 164 4.51 22.61 12.68
CA THR A 164 5.59 22.86 11.71
C THR A 164 6.77 21.90 11.86
N LEU A 165 7.00 21.35 13.06
CA LEU A 165 8.05 20.36 13.30
C LEU A 165 7.70 19.03 12.63
N VAL A 166 6.47 18.55 12.80
CA VAL A 166 5.96 17.34 12.13
C VAL A 166 5.94 17.51 10.60
N GLU A 167 5.61 18.71 10.11
CA GLU A 167 5.68 18.99 8.67
C GLU A 167 7.11 18.92 8.14
N ARG A 168 8.11 19.35 8.92
CA ARG A 168 9.52 19.30 8.53
C ARG A 168 10.01 17.86 8.40
N SER A 169 9.79 17.02 9.41
CA SER A 169 10.18 15.60 9.35
C SER A 169 9.51 14.88 8.17
N TYR A 170 8.23 15.18 7.91
CA TYR A 170 7.52 14.64 6.75
C TYR A 170 8.14 15.07 5.40
N GLN A 171 8.60 16.31 5.29
CA GLN A 171 9.28 16.79 4.08
C GLN A 171 10.64 16.13 3.92
N GLU A 172 11.37 15.91 5.01
CA GLU A 172 12.65 15.21 5.03
C GLU A 172 12.51 13.75 4.57
N LEU A 173 11.54 13.00 5.10
CA LEU A 173 11.20 11.65 4.62
C LEU A 173 10.92 11.64 3.11
N ASN A 174 10.17 12.62 2.60
CA ASN A 174 9.89 12.72 1.17
C ASN A 174 11.12 13.04 0.33
N ALA A 175 12.02 13.87 0.84
CA ALA A 175 13.28 14.19 0.19
C ALA A 175 14.18 12.95 0.14
N GLU A 176 14.23 12.19 1.23
CA GLU A 176 15.01 10.95 1.34
C GLU A 176 14.52 9.90 0.35
N ILE A 177 13.21 9.64 0.31
CA ILE A 177 12.63 8.71 -0.67
C ILE A 177 12.92 9.16 -2.10
N ARG A 178 12.85 10.47 -2.38
CA ARG A 178 13.20 11.01 -3.71
C ARG A 178 14.67 10.74 -4.03
N ARG A 179 15.58 11.03 -3.09
CA ARG A 179 17.02 10.83 -3.24
C ARG A 179 17.36 9.39 -3.59
N GLN A 180 16.76 8.42 -2.89
CA GLN A 180 16.99 6.99 -3.15
C GLN A 180 16.38 6.52 -4.47
N GLN A 181 15.30 7.13 -4.93
CA GLN A 181 14.63 6.75 -6.18
C GLN A 181 15.19 7.43 -7.43
N THR A 182 15.82 8.58 -7.28
CA THR A 182 16.53 9.23 -8.39
C THR A 182 17.82 8.47 -8.65
N PRO A 183 18.08 8.00 -9.88
CA PRO A 183 19.41 7.51 -10.22
C PRO A 183 20.38 8.68 -9.99
N ILE A 184 21.30 8.52 -9.03
CA ILE A 184 22.41 9.46 -8.89
C ILE A 184 23.16 9.34 -10.20
N ASN A 185 23.05 10.37 -11.05
CA ASN A 185 23.91 10.49 -12.23
C ASN A 185 25.36 10.42 -11.72
N LYS A 186 25.98 9.24 -11.82
CA LYS A 186 27.42 9.02 -11.61
C LYS A 186 28.23 9.61 -12.78
N ASP A 187 27.64 10.48 -13.58
CA ASP A 187 28.20 11.06 -14.81
C ASP A 187 28.91 12.40 -14.54
N THR A 188 29.68 12.50 -13.46
CA THR A 188 30.58 13.64 -13.23
C THR A 188 32.00 13.22 -12.82
N SER A 189 32.44 12.02 -13.18
CA SER A 189 33.84 11.83 -13.56
C SER A 189 33.93 12.12 -15.05
N ASN A 190 33.93 13.41 -15.41
CA ASN A 190 34.35 13.87 -16.73
C ASN A 190 35.84 13.49 -16.88
N PRO A 191 36.24 12.54 -17.74
CA PRO A 191 37.64 12.40 -18.07
C PRO A 191 37.98 13.56 -19.01
N LEU A 192 38.71 14.56 -18.49
CA LEU A 192 39.45 15.52 -19.32
C LEU A 192 40.60 14.79 -20.02
#